data_AF-A0A6J5DZ89-F1
#
_entry.id   AF-A0A6J5DZ89-F1
#
_cell.length_a   1.000
_cell.length_b   1.000
_cell.length_c   1.000
_cell.angle_alpha   90.00
_cell.angle_beta   90.00
_cell.angle_gamma   90.00
#
_symmetry.space_group_name_H-M   'P 1'
#
loop_
_entity.id
_entity.type
_entity.pdbx_description
1 polymer ?
#
loop_
_entity_poly.entity_id
_entity_poly.type
_entity_poly.pdbx_seq_one_letter_code
_entity_poly.pdbx_strand_id
1 'polypeptide(L)'
;MTKPITLESLQSLTHDQLARRLILLNRVNATAMENAERFSDEAAKIAALARAIRRPGVSLVDRVAMLETVVQLAHHAETEAALDRQCIEYFCNCPPDEWDVIEQQINGAFDPATMH
;
A
#
# COMPACT_ATOMS: atom_id res chain seq x y z
N MET A 1 13.83 -3.97 -17.67
CA MET A 1 12.96 -4.78 -18.55
C MET A 1 12.48 -5.95 -17.73
N THR A 2 11.22 -5.94 -17.28
CA THR A 2 10.60 -7.05 -16.54
C THR A 2 10.26 -8.18 -17.51
N LYS A 3 10.64 -9.42 -17.20
CA LYS A 3 10.27 -10.59 -17.99
C LYS A 3 8.83 -10.98 -17.63
N PRO A 4 7.93 -11.15 -18.61
CA PRO A 4 6.57 -11.59 -18.33
C PRO A 4 6.58 -12.99 -17.70
N ILE A 5 5.79 -13.20 -16.65
CA ILE A 5 5.56 -14.53 -16.07
C ILE A 5 4.86 -15.39 -17.13
N THR A 6 5.49 -16.50 -17.52
CA THR A 6 4.92 -17.44 -18.49
C THR A 6 4.34 -18.66 -17.80
N LEU A 7 3.37 -19.31 -18.43
CA LEU A 7 2.80 -20.56 -17.91
C LEU A 7 3.87 -21.64 -17.70
N GLU A 8 4.87 -21.69 -18.58
CA GLU A 8 6.02 -22.61 -18.47
C GLU A 8 6.87 -22.34 -17.22
N SER A 9 7.12 -21.06 -16.89
CA SER A 9 7.86 -20.69 -15.67
C SER A 9 7.13 -21.07 -14.38
N LEU A 10 5.80 -21.14 -14.41
CA LEU A 10 4.99 -21.59 -13.28
C LEU A 10 4.93 -23.11 -13.19
N GLN A 11 4.94 -23.82 -14.33
CA GLN A 11 4.93 -25.28 -14.39
C GLN A 11 6.26 -25.91 -13.96
N SER A 12 7.37 -25.17 -14.04
CA SER A 12 8.67 -25.62 -13.55
C SER A 12 8.85 -25.52 -12.03
N LEU A 13 7.86 -24.97 -11.30
CA LEU A 13 7.95 -24.79 -9.85
C LEU A 13 7.63 -26.07 -9.09
N THR A 14 8.41 -26.32 -8.05
CA THR A 14 8.13 -27.38 -7.08
C THR A 14 6.90 -27.01 -6.23
N HIS A 15 6.28 -28.03 -5.62
CA HIS A 15 5.14 -27.84 -4.72
C HIS A 15 5.46 -26.86 -3.57
N ASP A 16 6.67 -26.97 -3.00
CA ASP A 16 7.13 -26.09 -1.93
C ASP A 16 7.30 -24.63 -2.40
N GLN A 17 7.77 -24.40 -3.62
CA GLN A 17 7.87 -23.07 -4.21
C GLN A 17 6.49 -22.45 -4.44
N LEU A 18 5.51 -23.25 -4.89
CA LEU A 18 4.13 -22.81 -5.04
C LEU A 18 3.48 -22.47 -3.68
N ALA A 19 3.72 -23.28 -2.65
CA ALA A 19 3.20 -23.03 -1.30
C ALA A 19 3.76 -21.73 -0.71
N ARG A 20 5.07 -21.48 -0.82
CA ARG A 20 5.70 -20.22 -0.40
C ARG A 20 5.13 -19.02 -1.17
N ARG A 21 4.88 -19.18 -2.48
CA ARG A 21 4.27 -18.12 -3.30
C ARG A 21 2.85 -17.78 -2.85
N LEU A 22 2.04 -18.78 -2.50
CA LEU A 22 0.69 -18.55 -1.99
C LEU A 22 0.72 -17.73 -0.69
N ILE A 23 1.66 -18.04 0.20
CA ILE A 23 1.86 -17.30 1.45
C ILE A 23 2.24 -15.84 1.18
N LEU A 24 3.21 -15.59 0.28
CA LEU A 24 3.61 -14.24 -0.10
C LEU A 24 2.47 -13.44 -0.73
N LEU A 25 1.71 -14.04 -1.65
CA LEU A 25 0.55 -13.39 -2.27
C LEU A 25 -0.55 -13.09 -1.25
N ASN A 26 -0.80 -13.99 -0.31
CA ASN A 26 -1.76 -13.75 0.77
C ASN A 26 -1.31 -12.60 1.68
N ARG A 27 -0.01 -12.49 1.98
CA ARG A 27 0.55 -11.36 2.74
C ARG A 27 0.36 -10.04 1.99
N VAL A 28 0.71 -9.99 0.70
CA VAL A 28 0.51 -8.80 -0.15
C VAL A 28 -0.96 -8.41 -0.20
N ASN A 29 -1.86 -9.39 -0.36
CA ASN A 29 -3.30 -9.15 -0.40
C ASN A 29 -3.83 -8.62 0.95
N ALA A 30 -3.37 -9.17 2.08
CA ALA A 30 -3.73 -8.68 3.41
C ALA A 30 -3.28 -7.23 3.62
N THR A 31 -2.04 -6.90 3.28
CA THR A 31 -1.52 -5.53 3.36
C THR A 31 -2.31 -4.58 2.46
N ALA A 32 -2.63 -4.99 1.22
CA ALA A 32 -3.45 -4.19 0.32
C ALA A 32 -4.85 -3.92 0.89
N MET A 33 -5.46 -4.89 1.57
CA MET A 33 -6.75 -4.73 2.24
C MET A 33 -6.66 -3.76 3.43
N GLU A 34 -5.65 -3.90 4.29
CA GLU A 34 -5.43 -2.98 5.42
C GLU A 34 -5.24 -1.54 4.95
N ASN A 35 -4.49 -1.34 3.86
CA ASN A 35 -4.27 0.00 3.33
C ASN A 35 -5.54 0.56 2.68
N ALA A 36 -6.33 -0.26 1.99
CA ALA A 36 -7.64 0.15 1.49
C ALA A 36 -8.59 0.60 2.61
N GLU A 37 -8.56 -0.07 3.76
CA GLU A 37 -9.32 0.35 4.95
C GLU A 37 -8.82 1.70 5.48
N ARG A 38 -7.50 1.90 5.59
CA ARG A 38 -6.91 3.19 5.99
C ARG A 38 -7.31 4.33 5.04
N PHE A 39 -7.27 4.11 3.72
CA PHE A 39 -7.73 5.12 2.75
C PHE A 39 -9.20 5.46 2.94
N SER A 40 -10.04 4.46 3.22
CA SER A 40 -11.46 4.69 3.48
C SER A 40 -11.66 5.58 4.71
N ASP A 41 -10.90 5.36 5.79
CA ASP A 41 -10.94 6.18 7.00
C ASP A 41 -10.46 7.61 6.75
N GLU A 42 -9.37 7.80 5.99
CA GLU A 42 -8.87 9.13 5.63
C GLU A 42 -9.86 9.89 4.74
N ALA A 43 -10.46 9.22 3.75
CA ALA A 43 -11.52 9.80 2.92
C ALA A 43 -12.73 10.22 3.77
N ALA A 44 -13.12 9.43 4.77
CA ALA A 44 -14.18 9.78 5.70
C ALA A 44 -13.85 11.03 6.54
N LYS A 45 -12.60 11.16 7.02
CA LYS A 45 -12.11 12.37 7.73
C LYS A 45 -12.14 13.60 6.83
N ILE A 46 -11.65 13.49 5.60
CA ILE A 46 -11.71 14.57 4.59
C ILE A 46 -13.16 15.00 4.36
N ALA A 47 -14.08 14.06 4.17
CA ALA A 47 -15.50 14.36 3.98
C ALA A 47 -16.15 15.00 5.22
N ALA A 48 -15.73 14.63 6.43
CA ALA A 48 -16.18 15.26 7.67
C ALA A 48 -15.70 16.71 7.78
N LEU A 49 -14.41 16.96 7.51
CA LEU A 49 -13.82 18.30 7.51
C LEU A 49 -14.44 19.20 6.44
N ALA A 50 -14.63 18.69 5.22
CA ALA A 50 -15.30 19.42 4.14
C ALA A 50 -16.74 19.82 4.53
N ARG A 51 -17.47 18.96 5.24
CA ARG A 51 -18.79 19.28 5.79
C ARG A 51 -18.71 20.31 6.92
N ALA A 52 -17.70 20.24 7.78
CA ALA A 52 -17.49 21.18 8.89
C ALA A 52 -17.19 22.60 8.37
N ILE A 53 -16.36 22.74 7.35
CA ILE A 53 -16.01 24.03 6.71
C ILE A 53 -17.27 24.78 6.24
N ARG A 54 -18.27 24.04 5.74
CA ARG A 54 -19.54 24.62 5.23
C ARG A 54 -20.50 25.06 6.33
N ARG A 55 -20.24 24.71 7.61
CA ARG A 55 -21.16 25.04 8.69
C ARG A 55 -21.17 26.55 8.97
N PRO A 56 -22.36 27.13 9.21
CA PRO A 56 -22.46 28.49 9.71
C PRO A 56 -21.88 28.57 11.13
N GLY A 57 -21.23 29.68 11.47
CA GLY A 57 -20.60 29.90 12.78
C GLY A 57 -19.14 29.46 12.90
N VAL A 58 -18.57 28.82 11.88
CA VAL A 58 -17.13 28.52 11.83
C VAL A 58 -16.37 29.76 11.38
N SER A 59 -15.36 30.19 12.15
CA SER A 59 -14.55 31.36 11.83
C SER A 59 -13.74 31.17 10.56
N LEU A 60 -13.29 32.26 9.94
CA LEU A 60 -12.43 32.18 8.77
C LEU A 60 -11.10 31.46 9.08
N VAL A 61 -10.53 31.71 10.26
CA VAL A 61 -9.28 31.09 10.72
C VAL A 61 -9.45 29.57 10.84
N ASP A 62 -10.55 29.12 11.46
CA ASP A 62 -10.82 27.69 11.59
C ASP A 62 -11.06 27.02 10.24
N ARG A 63 -11.72 27.73 9.29
CA ARG A 63 -11.92 27.21 7.93
C ARG A 63 -10.61 27.02 7.19
N VAL A 64 -9.66 27.94 7.33
CA VAL A 64 -8.32 27.83 6.74
C VAL A 64 -7.56 26.65 7.36
N ALA A 65 -7.55 26.53 8.69
CA ALA A 65 -6.91 25.40 9.37
C ALA A 65 -7.51 24.03 8.96
N MET A 66 -8.84 23.96 8.81
CA MET A 66 -9.51 22.74 8.32
C MET A 66 -9.15 22.43 6.87
N LEU A 67 -9.01 23.44 6.00
CA LEU A 67 -8.58 23.26 4.60
C LEU A 67 -7.13 22.75 4.52
N GLU A 68 -6.22 23.31 5.32
CA GLU A 68 -4.83 22.84 5.39
C GLU A 68 -4.75 21.38 5.83
N THR A 69 -5.57 21.00 6.83
CA THR A 69 -5.70 19.60 7.27
C THR A 69 -6.21 18.69 6.16
N VAL A 70 -7.20 19.13 5.38
CA VAL A 70 -7.71 18.37 4.23
C VAL A 70 -6.63 18.15 3.19
N VAL A 71 -5.81 19.17 2.89
CA VAL A 71 -4.71 19.06 1.92
C VAL A 71 -3.64 18.08 2.42
N GLN A 72 -3.28 18.12 3.70
CA GLN A 72 -2.33 17.16 4.27
C GLN A 72 -2.84 15.73 4.20
N LEU A 73 -4.10 15.49 4.60
CA LEU A 73 -4.71 14.17 4.53
C LEU A 73 -4.80 13.65 3.07
N ALA A 74 -5.17 14.52 2.13
CA ALA A 74 -5.22 14.15 0.72
C ALA A 74 -3.82 13.80 0.17
N HIS A 75 -2.79 14.58 0.52
CA HIS A 75 -1.42 14.30 0.10
C HIS A 75 -0.87 13.00 0.69
N HIS A 76 -1.15 12.74 1.97
CA HIS A 76 -0.79 11.48 2.63
C HIS A 76 -1.45 10.30 1.91
N ALA A 77 -2.75 10.40 1.65
CA ALA A 77 -3.50 9.39 0.93
C ALA A 77 -2.96 9.13 -0.49
N GLU A 78 -2.63 10.17 -1.24
CA GLU A 78 -2.04 10.02 -2.59
C GLU A 78 -0.69 9.32 -2.56
N THR A 79 0.14 9.65 -1.56
CA THR A 79 1.50 9.11 -1.44
C THR A 79 1.48 7.65 -1.03
N GLU A 80 0.68 7.29 -0.03
CA GLU A 80 0.51 5.89 0.38
C GLU A 80 -0.07 5.05 -0.77
N ALA A 81 -1.07 5.56 -1.50
CA ALA A 81 -1.71 4.81 -2.58
C ALA A 81 -0.74 4.55 -3.74
N ALA A 82 0.16 5.51 -4.01
CA ALA A 82 1.22 5.35 -5.00
C ALA A 82 2.27 4.31 -4.58
N LEU A 83 2.67 4.30 -3.30
CA LEU A 83 3.61 3.31 -2.76
C LEU A 83 3.02 1.90 -2.82
N ASP A 84 1.76 1.74 -2.45
CA ASP A 84 1.07 0.45 -2.49
C ASP A 84 0.97 -0.12 -3.89
N ARG A 85 0.58 0.73 -4.84
CA ARG A 85 0.51 0.34 -6.25
C ARG A 85 1.87 -0.13 -6.75
N GLN A 86 2.94 0.61 -6.46
CA GLN A 86 4.29 0.24 -6.87
C GLN A 86 4.76 -1.07 -6.24
N CYS A 87 4.48 -1.27 -4.95
CA CYS A 87 4.77 -2.53 -4.25
C CYS A 87 4.03 -3.70 -4.89
N ILE A 88 2.71 -3.58 -5.07
CA ILE A 88 1.88 -4.63 -5.68
C ILE A 88 2.34 -4.93 -7.11
N GLU A 89 2.60 -3.91 -7.93
CA GLU A 89 3.11 -4.08 -9.30
C GLU A 89 4.49 -4.75 -9.30
N TYR A 90 5.38 -4.40 -8.36
CA TYR A 90 6.68 -5.05 -8.21
C TYR A 90 6.53 -6.56 -7.89
N PHE A 91 5.64 -6.94 -6.97
CA PHE A 91 5.40 -8.34 -6.62
C PHE A 91 4.71 -9.15 -7.72
N CYS A 92 3.79 -8.53 -8.44
CA CYS A 92 3.11 -9.14 -9.58
C CYS A 92 4.05 -9.35 -10.77
N ASN A 93 5.04 -8.46 -10.95
CA ASN A 93 5.99 -8.51 -12.05
C ASN A 93 7.28 -9.28 -11.73
N CYS A 94 7.52 -9.65 -10.47
CA CYS A 94 8.71 -10.41 -10.11
C CYS A 94 8.60 -11.84 -10.65
N PRO A 95 9.61 -12.32 -11.41
CA PRO A 95 9.61 -13.67 -11.96
C PRO A 95 9.95 -14.73 -10.89
N PRO A 96 9.54 -15.99 -11.11
CA PRO A 96 9.62 -17.04 -10.08
C PRO A 96 11.02 -17.34 -9.52
N ASP A 97 12.05 -17.11 -10.31
CA ASP A 97 13.46 -17.32 -9.98
C ASP A 97 14.05 -16.24 -9.05
N GLU A 98 13.39 -15.09 -8.91
CA GLU A 98 13.82 -13.97 -8.06
C GLU A 98 13.04 -13.90 -6.73
N TRP A 99 12.04 -14.77 -6.51
CA TRP A 99 11.16 -14.72 -5.34
C TRP A 99 11.85 -15.01 -4.02
N ASP A 100 12.77 -15.97 -3.98
CA ASP A 100 13.50 -16.31 -2.75
C ASP A 100 14.38 -15.13 -2.30
N VAL A 101 14.88 -14.33 -3.24
CA VAL A 101 15.65 -13.10 -2.96
C VAL A 101 14.76 -12.01 -2.37
N ILE A 102 13.56 -11.83 -2.93
CA ILE A 102 12.59 -10.85 -2.40
C ILE A 102 12.10 -11.25 -1.00
N GLU A 103 11.83 -12.54 -0.77
CA GLU A 103 11.44 -13.02 0.56
C GLU A 103 12.53 -12.73 1.60
N GLN A 104 13.80 -12.95 1.25
CA GLN A 104 14.93 -12.58 2.11
C GLN A 104 15.06 -11.07 2.32
N GLN A 105 14.83 -10.25 1.29
CA GLN A 105 14.85 -8.78 1.42
C GLN A 105 13.75 -8.28 2.34
N ILE A 106 12.53 -8.82 2.25
CA ILE A 106 11.43 -8.45 3.14
C ILE A 106 11.76 -8.86 4.57
N ASN A 107 12.13 -10.12 4.77
CA ASN A 107 12.41 -10.63 6.11
C ASN A 107 13.64 -9.95 6.73
N GLY A 108 14.59 -9.46 5.91
CA GLY A 108 15.75 -8.68 6.34
C GLY A 108 15.48 -7.17 6.53
N ALA A 109 14.51 -6.58 5.82
CA ALA A 109 14.10 -5.19 6.00
C ALA A 109 13.24 -4.98 7.25
N PHE A 110 12.63 -6.05 7.78
CA PHE A 110 11.99 -6.07 9.10
C PHE A 110 13.00 -6.22 10.25
N ASP A 111 14.18 -5.59 10.16
CA ASP A 111 15.02 -5.38 11.33
C ASP A 111 14.48 -4.15 12.09
N PRO A 112 13.86 -4.32 13.28
CA PRO A 112 13.28 -3.23 14.06
C PRO A 112 14.29 -2.14 14.46
N ALA A 113 15.59 -2.35 14.23
CA ALA A 113 16.64 -1.36 14.47
C ALA A 113 16.70 -0.20 13.45
N THR A 114 15.98 -0.28 12.31
CA THR A 114 16.08 0.73 11.23
C THR A 114 14.83 1.58 11.00
N MET A 115 13.76 1.39 11.76
CA MET A 115 12.63 2.34 11.81
C MET A 115 12.90 3.43 12.85
N HIS A 116 13.65 4.46 12.47
CA HIS A 116 13.80 5.72 13.19
C HIS A 116 13.39 6.90 12.31
#